data_AF-A0A3B0NY49-F1
#
_entry.id   AF-A0A3B0NY49-F1
#
_cell.length_a   1.000
_cell.length_b   1.000
_cell.length_c   1.000
_cell.angle_alpha   90.00
_cell.angle_beta   90.00
_cell.angle_gamma   90.00
#
_symmetry.space_group_name_H-M   'P 1'
#
loop_
_entity.id
_entity.type
_entity.pdbx_description
1 polymer ?
#
loop_
_entity_poly.entity_id
_entity_poly.type
_entity_poly.pdbx_seq_one_letter_code
_entity_poly.pdbx_strand_id
1 'polypeptide(L)' 'MAPLFGEDDFIIGNKNNLVKIMHVNDDGMLNEHALMFKNLFYDDANPLIGKFLEKNNLLLGFKKIKHSYPHDW' A
#
# COMPACT_ATOMS: atom_id res chain seq x y z
N MET A 1 1.04 9.45 4.51
CA MET A 1 2.42 8.96 4.63
C MET A 1 2.37 7.55 5.17
N ALA A 2 3.18 6.65 4.64
CA ALA A 2 3.23 5.24 5.01
C ALA A 2 4.66 4.92 5.49
N PRO A 3 4.99 5.18 6.78
CA PRO A 3 6.37 5.24 7.28
C PRO A 3 7.22 3.98 7.10
N LEU A 4 6.62 2.83 6.80
CA LEU A 4 7.32 1.54 6.65
C LEU A 4 7.57 1.14 5.19
N PHE A 5 7.13 1.95 4.21
CA PHE A 5 7.16 1.59 2.79
C PHE A 5 7.99 2.53 1.93
N GLY A 6 8.78 3.41 2.56
CA GLY A 6 9.70 4.33 1.89
C GLY A 6 10.68 4.95 2.88
N GLU A 7 11.90 5.21 2.45
CA GLU A 7 12.96 5.77 3.29
C GLU A 7 12.62 7.19 3.78
N ASP A 8 12.19 8.06 2.86
CA ASP A 8 11.79 9.43 3.20
C ASP A 8 10.57 9.44 4.14
N ASP A 9 9.59 8.58 3.87
CA ASP A 9 8.40 8.39 4.70
C ASP A 9 8.77 7.92 6.13
N PHE A 10 9.79 7.06 6.26
CA PHE A 10 10.30 6.61 7.56
C PHE A 10 10.97 7.76 8.34
N ILE A 11 11.83 8.54 7.69
CA ILE A 11 12.54 9.66 8.32
C ILE A 11 11.55 10.73 8.78
N ILE A 12 10.61 11.12 7.92
CA ILE A 12 9.57 12.10 8.24
C ILE A 12 8.63 11.54 9.32
N GLY A 13 8.26 10.26 9.21
CA GLY A 13 7.42 9.58 10.18
C GLY A 13 8.03 9.57 11.58
N ASN A 14 9.34 9.30 11.69
CA ASN A 14 10.06 9.36 12.96
C ASN A 14 10.12 10.78 13.53
N LYS A 15 10.45 11.78 12.70
CA LYS A 15 10.52 13.19 13.15
C LYS A 15 9.19 13.70 13.69
N ASN A 16 8.08 13.22 13.15
CA ASN A 16 6.73 13.64 13.52
C ASN A 16 6.02 12.64 14.46
N ASN A 17 6.72 11.62 14.99
CA ASN A 17 6.15 10.58 15.85
C ASN A 17 4.87 9.92 15.28
N LEU A 18 4.86 9.66 13.97
CA LEU A 18 3.74 8.99 13.32
C LEU A 18 3.69 7.50 13.69
N VAL A 19 2.47 6.98 13.81
CA VAL A 19 2.24 5.55 14.04
C VAL A 19 2.71 4.76 12.82
N LYS A 20 3.45 3.68 13.08
CA LYS A 20 3.98 2.76 12.07
C LYS A 20 3.10 1.52 12.03
N ILE A 21 2.50 1.23 10.88
CA ILE A 21 1.58 0.09 10.71
C ILE A 21 2.09 -0.79 9.58
N MET A 22 2.50 -2.01 9.92
CA MET A 22 2.89 -3.04 8.95
C MET A 22 1.69 -3.91 8.63
N HIS A 23 1.15 -3.78 7.42
CA HIS A 23 -0.06 -4.48 6.97
C HIS A 23 0.22 -5.57 5.93
N VAL A 24 1.50 -5.79 5.62
CA VAL A 24 2.01 -6.82 4.70
C VAL A 24 2.87 -7.79 5.51
N ASN A 25 2.64 -9.08 5.37
CA ASN A 25 3.47 -10.13 5.96
C ASN A 25 4.71 -10.41 5.09
N ASP A 26 5.65 -11.19 5.62
CA ASP A 26 6.90 -11.54 4.93
C ASP A 26 6.69 -12.31 3.62
N ASP A 27 5.53 -12.94 3.43
CA ASP A 27 5.12 -13.65 2.21
C ASP A 27 4.37 -12.76 1.20
N GLY A 28 4.27 -11.45 1.46
CA GLY A 28 3.54 -10.50 0.62
C GLY A 28 2.02 -10.53 0.81
N MET A 29 1.51 -11.34 1.75
CA MET A 29 0.08 -11.41 2.05
C MET A 29 -0.33 -10.29 3.02
N LEU A 30 -1.49 -9.71 2.76
CA LEU A 30 -2.06 -8.68 3.62
C LEU A 30 -2.64 -9.27 4.91
N ASN A 31 -2.31 -8.66 6.06
CA ASN A 31 -2.72 -9.12 7.38
C ASN A 31 -3.99 -8.42 7.90
N GLU A 32 -4.34 -8.64 9.18
CA GLU A 32 -5.54 -8.05 9.81
C GLU A 32 -5.60 -6.52 9.71
N HIS A 33 -4.45 -5.85 9.66
CA HIS A 33 -4.37 -4.39 9.55
C HIS A 33 -4.83 -3.86 8.18
N ALA A 34 -4.95 -4.73 7.17
CA ALA A 34 -5.46 -4.38 5.84
C ALA A 34 -7.00 -4.45 5.74
N LEU A 35 -7.71 -4.73 6.83
CA LEU A 35 -9.18 -4.72 6.92
C LEU A 35 -9.82 -5.65 5.87
N MET A 36 -10.67 -5.11 5.00
CA MET A 36 -11.39 -5.85 3.95
C MET A 36 -10.49 -6.44 2.86
N PHE A 37 -9.19 -6.11 2.85
CA PHE A 37 -8.20 -6.62 1.90
C PHE A 37 -7.28 -7.70 2.51
N LYS A 38 -7.53 -8.11 3.75
CA LYS A 38 -6.82 -9.20 4.41
C LYS A 38 -6.83 -10.48 3.56
N ASN A 39 -5.75 -11.26 3.65
CA ASN A 39 -5.54 -12.53 2.95
C ASN A 39 -5.45 -12.40 1.42
N LEU A 40 -5.20 -11.20 0.91
CA LEU A 40 -4.87 -10.97 -0.49
C LEU A 40 -3.37 -10.77 -0.63
N PHE A 41 -2.82 -11.21 -1.75
CA PHE A 41 -1.48 -10.79 -2.15
C PHE A 41 -1.50 -9.30 -2.48
N TYR A 42 -0.46 -8.55 -2.10
CA TYR A 42 -0.47 -7.09 -2.22
C TYR A 42 -0.77 -6.59 -3.64
N ASP A 43 -0.27 -7.28 -4.68
CA ASP A 43 -0.49 -6.87 -6.07
C ASP A 43 -1.92 -7.15 -6.54
N ASP A 44 -2.53 -8.24 -6.08
CA ASP A 44 -3.94 -8.55 -6.35
C ASP A 44 -4.90 -7.56 -5.66
N ALA A 45 -4.48 -6.99 -4.53
CA ALA A 45 -5.25 -6.00 -3.80
C ALA A 45 -5.30 -4.64 -4.53
N ASN A 46 -4.26 -4.25 -5.26
CA ASN A 46 -4.17 -2.97 -5.97
C ASN A 46 -5.41 -2.62 -6.84
N PRO A 47 -5.85 -3.49 -7.77
CA PRO A 47 -7.05 -3.20 -8.57
C PRO A 47 -8.35 -3.17 -7.74
N LEU A 48 -8.42 -3.95 -6.65
CA LEU A 48 -9.60 -3.98 -5.76
C LEU A 48 -9.70 -2.70 -4.92
N ILE A 49 -8.58 -2.19 -4.43
CA ILE A 49 -8.48 -0.90 -3.74
C ILE A 49 -8.92 0.23 -4.69
N GLY A 50 -8.48 0.20 -5.95
CA GLY A 50 -8.94 1.15 -6.97
C GLY A 50 -10.47 1.17 -7.12
N LYS A 51 -11.09 0.00 -7.27
CA LYS A 51 -12.56 -0.14 -7.33
C LYS A 51 -13.26 0.36 -6.07
N PHE A 52 -12.68 0.10 -4.89
CA PHE A 52 -13.21 0.59 -3.63
C PHE A 52 -13.20 2.12 -3.58
N LEU A 53 -12.10 2.76 -3.95
CA LEU A 53 -12.00 4.22 -3.98
C LEU A 53 -12.96 4.85 -4.99
N GLU A 54 -13.12 4.23 -6.17
CA GLU A 54 -14.09 4.65 -7.19
C GLU A 54 -15.52 4.60 -6.65
N LYS A 55 -15.92 3.48 -6.05
CA LYS A 55 -17.26 3.30 -5.47
C LYS A 55 -17.58 4.33 -4.37
N ASN A 56 -16.57 4.78 -3.64
CA ASN A 56 -16.72 5.78 -2.58
C ASN A 56 -16.53 7.23 -3.05
N ASN A 57 -16.39 7.46 -4.37
CA ASN A 57 -16.14 8.78 -4.94
C ASN A 57 -14.89 9.49 -4.36
N LEU A 58 -13.87 8.69 -4.02
CA LEU A 58 -12.56 9.14 -3.50
C LEU A 58 -11.47 9.11 -4.57
N LEU A 59 -11.75 8.53 -5.74
CA LEU A 59 -10.79 8.35 -6.83
C LEU A 59 -10.96 9.44 -7.88
N LEU A 60 -9.90 10.23 -8.09
CA LEU A 60 -9.87 11.25 -9.16
C LEU A 60 -9.48 10.66 -10.51
N GLY A 61 -8.69 9.59 -10.54
CA GLY A 61 -8.27 8.94 -11.77
C GLY A 61 -7.50 7.65 -11.52
N PHE A 62 -7.61 6.72 -12.47
CA PHE A 62 -6.92 5.44 -12.47
C PHE A 62 -6.26 5.19 -13.82
N LYS A 63 -4.94 5.02 -13.84
CA LYS A 63 -4.19 4.79 -15.09
C LYS A 63 -3.03 3.84 -14.84
N LYS A 64 -2.80 2.93 -15.80
CA LYS A 64 -1.57 2.13 -15.85
C LYS A 64 -0.44 2.94 -16.47
N ILE A 65 0.71 2.96 -15.79
CA ILE A 65 1.95 3.58 -16.26
C ILE A 65 3.01 2.50 -16.47
N LYS A 66 3.92 2.71 -17.41
CA LYS A 66 5.08 1.83 -17.63
C LYS A 66 6.33 2.56 -17.20
N HIS A 67 7.02 2.03 -16.21
CA HIS A 67 8.32 2.51 -15.73
C HIS A 67 9.16 1.32 -15.28
N SER A 68 10.45 1.54 -15.04
CA SER A 68 11.31 0.52 -14.42
C SER A 68 10.98 0.39 -12.94
N TYR A 69 10.89 -0.84 -12.45
CA TYR A 69 10.68 -1.15 -11.04
C TYR A 69 11.66 -2.26 -10.62
N PRO A 70 12.15 -2.27 -9.36
CA PRO A 70 13.00 -3.35 -8.87
C PRO A 70 12.27 -4.69 -8.94
N HIS A 71 12.95 -5.72 -9.44
CA HIS A 71 12.50 -7.10 -9.41
C HIS A 71 13.56 -7.95 -8.73
N ASP A 72 13.13 -8.99 -8.02
CA ASP A 72 14.06 -10.00 -7.52
C ASP A 72 14.83 -10.62 -8.68
N TRP A 73 16.13 -10.78 -8.45
CA TRP A 73 17.13 -11.37 -9.35
C TRP A 73 16.94 -12.86 -9.63
#